data_AF-A0A2G5SW89-F1
#
_entry.id   AF-A0A2G5SW89-F1
#
_cell.length_a   1.000
_cell.length_b   1.000
_cell.length_c   1.000
_cell.angle_alpha   90.00
_cell.angle_beta   90.00
_cell.angle_gamma   90.00
#
_symmetry.space_group_name_H-M   'P 1'
#
loop_
_entity.id
_entity.type
_entity.pdbx_description
1 polymer ?
#
loop_
_entity_poly.entity_id
_entity_poly.type
_entity_poly.pdbx_seq_one_letter_code
_entity_poly.pdbx_strand_id
1 'polypeptide(L)'
;MKFFEYPYLVQREILENIEYQDLYLLSFVSIKTKKLIKLTQNSRLKDIRYLRYTCNDTNKQPFVDITPKNDRREVLMKIMERQTNKNDYFQLNVSGKVIYFRISNKSEPLLIAYFDPDESRSVIESIHNHNLDFFGDSVEYLWRTDDYENIIPQLQNISTCVEVMDTALDYANLEHFFSESPDLKYIRFYAFGYMEPFSPRSKSYQTECVEVVQPNSTNPFVLRHFQGKQAILRCSEYETSDLTEFVNRWKSGEFFQTFEHLSCKRYSTDLPQNEILNVIGAKHIDDTKTPPTYTVPKINSWTKPDTNTVPFISHTYVVRETDNHVASVLIREKTFRFGYWNMTEKEFLRMVE
;
A
#
# COMPACT_ATOMS: atom_id res chain seq x y z
N MET A 1 29.16 19.55 -19.83
CA MET A 1 29.81 18.43 -19.12
C MET A 1 30.59 17.60 -20.11
N LYS A 2 31.87 17.28 -19.81
CA LYS A 2 32.70 16.38 -20.62
C LYS A 2 32.06 15.01 -20.86
N PHE A 3 31.15 14.60 -19.97
CA PHE A 3 30.35 13.38 -20.13
C PHE A 3 29.69 13.24 -21.52
N PHE A 4 29.19 14.34 -22.10
CA PHE A 4 28.54 14.30 -23.42
C PHE A 4 29.53 14.26 -24.60
N GLU A 5 30.82 14.41 -24.35
CA GLU A 5 31.87 14.30 -25.37
C GLU A 5 32.27 12.84 -25.61
N TYR A 6 31.97 11.94 -24.65
CA TYR A 6 32.23 10.51 -24.80
C TYR A 6 31.32 9.86 -25.85
N PRO A 7 31.77 8.79 -26.53
CA PRO A 7 30.90 7.98 -27.37
C PRO A 7 29.70 7.42 -26.60
N TYR A 8 28.58 7.21 -27.29
CA TYR A 8 27.32 6.74 -26.69
C TYR A 8 27.49 5.46 -25.84
N LEU A 9 28.29 4.49 -26.32
CA LEU A 9 28.53 3.25 -25.57
C LEU A 9 29.23 3.50 -24.22
N VAL A 10 30.18 4.45 -24.19
CA VAL A 10 30.87 4.84 -22.95
C VAL A 10 29.91 5.56 -22.01
N GLN A 11 29.06 6.45 -22.54
CA GLN A 11 28.02 7.11 -21.74
C GLN A 11 27.06 6.09 -21.10
N ARG A 12 26.63 5.08 -21.87
CA ARG A 12 25.74 4.02 -21.40
C ARG A 12 26.39 3.19 -20.30
N GLU A 13 27.62 2.72 -20.52
CA GLU A 13 28.37 1.91 -19.56
C GLU A 13 28.57 2.66 -18.23
N ILE A 14 28.89 3.95 -18.30
CA ILE A 14 29.01 4.79 -17.09
C ILE A 14 27.68 4.81 -16.33
N LEU A 15 26.56 5.08 -17.01
CA LEU A 15 25.24 5.17 -16.36
C LEU A 15 24.76 3.81 -15.82
N GLU A 16 25.12 2.70 -16.46
CA GLU A 16 24.79 1.34 -16.01
C GLU A 16 25.49 0.99 -14.68
N ASN A 17 26.66 1.55 -14.42
CA ASN A 17 27.46 1.32 -13.21
C ASN A 17 27.20 2.35 -12.08
N ILE A 18 26.22 3.24 -12.25
CA ILE A 18 25.85 4.26 -11.26
C ILE A 18 24.57 3.82 -10.51
N GLU A 19 24.51 4.13 -9.22
CA GLU A 19 23.35 3.86 -8.34
C GLU A 19 22.13 4.73 -8.69
N TYR A 20 20.93 4.33 -8.24
CA TYR A 20 19.72 5.10 -8.54
C TYR A 20 19.74 6.51 -7.95
N GLN A 21 20.35 6.69 -6.77
CA GLN A 21 20.48 7.98 -6.10
C GLN A 21 21.25 8.99 -6.97
N ASP A 22 22.39 8.55 -7.51
CA ASP A 22 23.23 9.36 -8.38
C ASP A 22 22.58 9.62 -9.75
N LEU A 23 21.93 8.61 -10.35
CA LEU A 23 21.15 8.80 -11.57
C LEU A 23 20.04 9.84 -11.37
N TYR A 24 19.36 9.77 -10.23
CA TYR A 24 18.32 10.70 -9.86
C TYR A 24 18.90 12.11 -9.65
N LEU A 25 20.03 12.26 -8.97
CA LEU A 25 20.73 13.54 -8.85
C LEU A 25 21.12 14.12 -10.23
N LEU A 26 21.69 13.29 -11.11
CA LEU A 26 22.07 13.69 -12.47
C LEU A 26 20.87 14.13 -13.32
N SER A 27 19.67 13.61 -13.03
CA SER A 27 18.43 14.00 -13.71
C SER A 27 18.09 15.49 -13.52
N PHE A 28 18.57 16.12 -12.46
CA PHE A 28 18.37 17.55 -12.19
C PHE A 28 19.38 18.47 -12.90
N VAL A 29 20.48 17.92 -13.42
CA VAL A 29 21.59 18.74 -13.98
C VAL A 29 21.20 19.41 -15.28
N SER A 30 20.52 18.70 -16.19
CA SER A 30 20.02 19.27 -17.43
C SER A 30 18.95 18.40 -18.10
N ILE A 31 18.11 19.01 -18.93
CA ILE A 31 17.14 18.30 -19.77
C ILE A 31 17.84 17.25 -20.65
N LYS A 32 19.03 17.57 -21.17
CA LYS A 32 19.83 16.66 -22.00
C LYS A 32 20.29 15.43 -21.20
N THR A 33 20.75 15.63 -19.96
CA THR A 33 21.17 14.54 -19.06
C THR A 33 19.99 13.64 -18.72
N LYS A 34 18.86 14.24 -18.32
CA LYS A 34 17.64 13.49 -18.00
C LYS A 34 17.16 12.63 -19.18
N LYS A 35 17.09 13.22 -20.39
CA LYS A 35 16.70 12.48 -21.61
C LYS A 35 17.64 11.31 -21.91
N LEU A 36 18.95 11.53 -21.76
CA LEU A 36 19.95 10.48 -21.97
C LEU A 36 19.79 9.33 -20.97
N ILE A 37 19.60 9.64 -19.68
CA ILE A 37 19.36 8.62 -18.64
C ILE A 37 18.07 7.85 -18.93
N LYS A 38 16.96 8.52 -19.25
CA LYS A 38 15.69 7.86 -19.61
C LYS A 38 15.86 6.93 -20.82
N LEU A 39 16.66 7.32 -21.81
CA LEU A 39 16.93 6.52 -23.00
C LEU A 39 17.76 5.28 -22.68
N THR A 40 18.87 5.45 -21.93
CA THR A 40 19.83 4.37 -21.70
C THR A 40 19.43 3.43 -20.55
N GLN A 41 18.76 3.95 -19.52
CA GLN A 41 18.40 3.22 -18.30
C GLN A 41 16.91 2.86 -18.25
N ASN A 42 16.20 2.89 -19.38
CA ASN A 42 14.75 2.64 -19.47
C ASN A 42 14.32 1.33 -18.79
N SER A 43 15.06 0.24 -19.02
CA SER A 43 14.77 -1.06 -18.40
C SER A 43 14.87 -0.99 -16.87
N ARG A 44 15.95 -0.42 -16.34
CA ARG A 44 16.16 -0.22 -14.90
C ARG A 44 15.09 0.65 -14.27
N LEU A 45 14.70 1.75 -14.92
CA LEU A 45 13.64 2.61 -14.42
C LEU A 45 12.26 1.91 -14.41
N LYS A 46 11.97 1.07 -15.41
CA LYS A 46 10.75 0.23 -15.46
C LYS A 46 10.76 -0.94 -14.47
N ASP A 47 11.91 -1.23 -13.88
CA ASP A 47 12.04 -2.19 -12.78
C ASP A 47 11.80 -1.54 -11.41
N ILE A 48 11.51 -0.24 -11.35
CA ILE A 48 11.03 0.41 -10.14
C ILE A 48 9.53 0.11 -9.99
N ARG A 49 9.14 -0.46 -8.85
CA ARG A 49 7.72 -0.73 -8.53
C ARG A 49 7.08 0.48 -7.89
N TYR A 50 7.73 1.01 -6.86
CA TYR A 50 7.18 2.08 -6.04
C TYR A 50 8.12 3.26 -6.00
N LEU A 51 7.55 4.47 -6.06
CA LEU A 51 8.15 5.69 -5.56
C LEU A 51 7.28 6.19 -4.41
N ARG A 52 7.90 6.39 -3.23
CA ARG A 52 7.18 6.68 -2.00
C ARG A 52 7.59 8.00 -1.41
N TYR A 53 6.61 8.75 -0.95
CA TYR A 53 6.77 9.85 -0.01
C TYR A 53 6.48 9.29 1.37
N THR A 54 7.51 9.05 2.17
CA THR A 54 7.38 8.48 3.51
C THR A 54 7.49 9.60 4.55
N CYS A 55 6.38 9.85 5.26
CA CYS A 55 6.29 10.72 6.43
C CYS A 55 6.08 9.85 7.67
N ASN A 56 6.86 10.08 8.72
CA ASN A 56 6.64 9.43 10.00
C ASN A 56 6.53 10.50 11.07
N ASP A 57 5.82 10.26 12.16
CA ASP A 57 5.45 11.25 13.20
C ASP A 57 6.68 11.96 13.82
N THR A 58 7.84 11.29 13.80
CA THR A 58 9.13 11.85 14.25
C THR A 58 9.77 12.84 13.27
N ASN A 59 9.31 12.87 12.02
CA ASN A 59 9.79 13.71 10.94
C ASN A 59 8.60 14.13 10.06
N LYS A 60 8.02 15.31 10.33
CA LYS A 60 7.02 16.01 9.47
C LYS A 60 7.52 16.36 8.05
N GLN A 61 8.58 15.72 7.61
CA GLN A 61 9.43 16.06 6.47
C GLN A 61 9.62 14.81 5.62
N PRO A 62 9.00 14.74 4.43
CA PRO A 62 8.95 13.50 3.65
C PRO A 62 10.32 13.08 3.16
N PHE A 63 10.55 11.77 3.21
CA PHE A 63 11.60 11.12 2.42
C PHE A 63 11.01 10.65 1.09
N VAL A 64 11.73 10.88 0.01
CA VAL A 64 11.43 10.28 -1.29
C VAL A 64 12.33 9.07 -1.46
N ASP A 65 11.73 7.90 -1.61
CA ASP A 65 12.45 6.64 -1.79
C ASP A 65 11.82 5.79 -2.89
N ILE A 66 12.63 4.91 -3.47
CA ILE A 66 12.18 3.94 -4.48
C ILE A 66 12.31 2.53 -3.95
N THR A 67 11.53 1.62 -4.53
CA THR A 67 11.69 0.17 -4.32
C THR A 67 11.65 -0.52 -5.68
N PRO A 68 12.81 -0.99 -6.17
CA PRO A 68 12.87 -1.84 -7.35
C PRO A 68 12.26 -3.21 -7.11
N LYS A 69 12.05 -3.98 -8.17
CA LYS A 69 11.46 -5.34 -8.12
C LYS A 69 12.25 -6.36 -7.28
N ASN A 70 13.46 -6.04 -6.84
CA ASN A 70 14.29 -6.86 -5.96
C ASN A 70 14.13 -6.48 -4.46
N ASP A 71 13.16 -5.61 -4.15
CA ASP A 71 12.71 -5.18 -2.82
C ASP A 71 13.76 -4.45 -1.97
N ARG A 72 14.85 -3.96 -2.59
CA ARG A 72 15.83 -3.11 -1.90
C ARG A 72 15.40 -1.65 -1.95
N ARG A 73 14.89 -1.15 -0.83
CA ARG A 73 14.56 0.27 -0.66
C ARG A 73 15.82 1.13 -0.80
N GLU A 74 15.74 2.18 -1.63
CA GLU A 74 16.79 3.18 -1.78
C GLU A 74 16.21 4.59 -1.59
N VAL A 75 16.79 5.38 -0.68
CA VAL A 75 16.35 6.75 -0.41
C VAL A 75 16.98 7.68 -1.43
N LEU A 76 16.16 8.42 -2.18
CA LEU A 76 16.63 9.34 -3.22
C LEU A 76 16.83 10.75 -2.70
N MET A 77 15.95 11.20 -1.80
CA MET A 77 15.92 12.58 -1.34
C MET A 77 15.22 12.72 0.01
N LYS A 78 15.59 13.74 0.79
CA LYS A 78 14.79 14.25 1.90
C LYS A 78 14.26 15.65 1.57
N ILE A 79 13.03 15.95 1.95
CA ILE A 79 12.43 17.29 1.80
C ILE A 79 12.26 17.89 3.18
N MET A 80 12.88 19.04 3.46
CA MET A 80 12.94 19.63 4.80
C MET A 80 12.66 21.12 4.79
N GLU A 81 12.17 21.63 5.92
CA GLU A 81 12.10 23.07 6.15
C GLU A 81 13.51 23.66 6.29
N ARG A 82 13.74 24.82 5.70
CA ARG A 82 15.03 25.50 5.70
C ARG A 82 15.38 26.02 7.09
N GLN A 83 16.59 25.67 7.54
CA GLN A 83 17.18 26.27 8.74
C GLN A 83 18.08 27.45 8.34
N THR A 84 17.93 28.58 9.02
CA THR A 84 18.65 29.84 8.77
C THR A 84 20.16 29.75 8.99
N ASN A 85 20.66 28.71 9.67
CA ASN A 85 22.04 28.64 10.17
C ASN A 85 23.02 27.88 9.24
N LYS A 86 22.65 27.59 7.99
CA LYS A 86 23.48 26.85 7.03
C LYS A 86 23.63 27.68 5.75
N ASN A 87 24.84 27.74 5.20
CA ASN A 87 25.15 28.61 4.05
C ASN A 87 25.56 27.85 2.78
N ASP A 88 25.51 26.52 2.78
CA ASP A 88 26.00 25.65 1.70
C ASP A 88 24.89 25.12 0.78
N TYR A 89 23.95 26.00 0.42
CA TYR A 89 22.85 25.68 -0.48
C TYR A 89 23.20 25.98 -1.94
N PHE A 90 22.69 25.17 -2.87
CA PHE A 90 22.64 25.50 -4.30
C PHE A 90 21.19 25.49 -4.78
N GLN A 91 20.89 26.27 -5.81
CA GLN A 91 19.54 26.38 -6.36
C GLN A 91 19.40 25.57 -7.64
N LEU A 92 18.27 24.91 -7.80
CA LEU A 92 17.86 24.29 -9.08
C LEU A 92 16.45 24.71 -9.42
N ASN A 93 16.18 24.91 -10.71
CA ASN A 93 14.81 25.03 -11.20
C ASN A 93 14.25 23.63 -11.47
N VAL A 94 13.26 23.23 -10.70
CA VAL A 94 12.56 21.96 -10.81
C VAL A 94 11.14 22.28 -11.22
N SER A 95 10.70 21.81 -12.39
CA SER A 95 9.32 21.99 -12.88
C SER A 95 8.80 23.43 -12.78
N GLY A 96 9.66 24.44 -12.99
CA GLY A 96 9.30 25.86 -12.92
C GLY A 96 9.50 26.54 -11.56
N LYS A 97 9.80 25.79 -10.49
CA LYS A 97 10.06 26.33 -9.15
C LYS A 97 11.55 26.29 -8.81
N VAL A 98 12.08 27.39 -8.29
CA VAL A 98 13.44 27.43 -7.74
C VAL A 98 13.42 26.79 -6.35
N ILE A 99 14.20 25.73 -6.17
CA ILE A 99 14.31 24.98 -4.91
C ILE A 99 15.77 24.99 -4.46
N TYR A 100 15.98 25.15 -3.16
CA TYR A 100 17.30 25.06 -2.55
C TYR A 100 17.63 23.62 -2.23
N PHE A 101 18.85 23.21 -2.53
CA PHE A 101 19.36 21.87 -2.29
C PHE A 101 20.67 21.89 -1.51
N ARG A 102 20.93 20.76 -0.84
CA ARG A 102 22.23 20.44 -0.24
C ARG A 102 22.50 18.95 -0.43
N ILE A 103 23.78 18.59 -0.55
CA ILE A 103 24.22 17.20 -0.46
C ILE A 103 24.79 16.98 0.94
N SER A 104 24.25 16.02 1.68
CA SER A 104 24.72 15.67 3.02
C SER A 104 25.76 14.56 2.95
N ASN A 105 26.96 14.79 3.48
CA ASN A 105 28.09 13.85 3.40
C ASN A 105 28.29 13.00 4.69
N LYS A 106 27.31 12.92 5.59
CA LYS A 106 27.57 12.41 6.95
C LYS A 106 27.62 10.88 7.11
N SER A 107 27.25 10.09 6.09
CA SER A 107 27.55 8.64 5.99
C SER A 107 27.40 8.13 4.54
N GLU A 108 26.35 8.59 3.87
CA GLU A 108 26.05 8.39 2.44
C GLU A 108 25.54 9.72 1.86
N PRO A 109 25.91 10.08 0.61
CA PRO A 109 25.51 11.34 0.00
C PRO A 109 24.00 11.39 -0.26
N LEU A 110 23.26 12.05 0.63
CA LEU A 110 21.82 12.24 0.47
C LEU A 110 21.50 13.64 -0.05
N LEU A 111 20.72 13.71 -1.14
CA LEU A 111 20.17 14.96 -1.65
C LEU A 111 19.06 15.46 -0.71
N ILE A 112 19.16 16.70 -0.27
CA ILE A 112 18.15 17.34 0.58
C ILE A 112 17.58 18.54 -0.16
N ALA A 113 16.28 18.53 -0.40
CA ALA A 113 15.52 19.67 -0.90
C ALA A 113 14.99 20.48 0.29
N TYR A 114 15.07 21.80 0.19
CA TYR A 114 14.59 22.71 1.22
C TYR A 114 13.41 23.55 0.73
N PHE A 115 12.48 23.80 1.64
CA PHE A 115 11.38 24.75 1.47
C PHE A 115 11.41 25.79 2.60
N ASP A 116 10.95 27.01 2.31
CA ASP A 116 10.58 27.98 3.34
C ASP A 116 9.17 27.61 3.87
N PRO A 117 8.80 27.96 5.12
CA PRO A 117 7.61 27.41 5.82
C PRO A 117 6.31 27.35 5.01
N ASP A 118 6.03 28.39 4.21
CA ASP A 118 4.79 28.51 3.42
C ASP A 118 4.88 27.87 2.02
N GLU A 119 6.02 27.29 1.65
CA GLU A 119 6.28 26.79 0.31
C GLU A 119 6.24 25.26 0.19
N SER A 120 6.07 24.54 1.30
CA SER A 120 6.17 23.07 1.38
C SER A 120 5.38 22.36 0.27
N ARG A 121 4.09 22.71 0.11
CA ARG A 121 3.20 22.14 -0.92
C ARG A 121 3.77 22.35 -2.33
N SER A 122 4.15 23.58 -2.67
CA SER A 122 4.67 23.91 -4.00
C SER A 122 6.03 23.24 -4.31
N VAL A 123 6.88 23.05 -3.29
CA VAL A 123 8.14 22.28 -3.42
C VAL A 123 7.84 20.81 -3.69
N ILE A 124 6.93 20.21 -2.91
CA ILE A 124 6.54 18.80 -3.07
C ILE A 124 5.90 18.56 -4.44
N GLU A 125 4.98 19.42 -4.89
CA GLU A 125 4.36 19.36 -6.22
C GLU A 125 5.40 19.45 -7.34
N SER A 126 6.33 20.39 -7.25
CA SER A 126 7.39 20.55 -8.25
C SER A 126 8.30 19.31 -8.35
N ILE A 127 8.70 18.75 -7.21
CA ILE A 127 9.49 17.51 -7.13
C ILE A 127 8.67 16.33 -7.69
N HIS A 128 7.39 16.25 -7.35
CA HIS A 128 6.50 15.21 -7.84
C HIS A 128 6.33 15.25 -9.36
N ASN A 129 6.14 16.44 -9.94
CA ASN A 129 6.09 16.61 -11.40
C ASN A 129 7.40 16.20 -12.08
N HIS A 130 8.55 16.45 -11.45
CA HIS A 130 9.83 15.95 -11.95
C HIS A 130 9.91 14.43 -11.87
N ASN A 131 9.39 13.82 -10.80
CA ASN A 131 9.33 12.36 -10.64
C ASN A 131 8.42 11.69 -11.66
N LEU A 132 7.25 12.29 -11.96
CA LEU A 132 6.36 11.83 -13.03
C LEU A 132 7.07 11.87 -14.38
N ASP A 133 7.74 12.96 -14.72
CA ASP A 133 8.51 13.02 -15.97
C ASP A 133 9.70 12.06 -15.97
N PHE A 134 10.40 11.87 -14.85
CA PHE A 134 11.61 11.05 -14.83
C PHE A 134 11.31 9.55 -14.86
N PHE A 135 10.44 9.06 -13.98
CA PHE A 135 10.13 7.65 -13.81
C PHE A 135 8.96 7.18 -14.70
N GLY A 136 8.00 8.06 -14.98
CA GLY A 136 6.84 7.76 -15.82
C GLY A 136 5.80 6.86 -15.15
N ASP A 137 4.78 6.48 -15.93
CA ASP A 137 3.57 5.81 -15.43
C ASP A 137 3.75 4.31 -15.12
N SER A 138 4.95 3.75 -15.32
CA SER A 138 5.23 2.36 -14.93
C SER A 138 5.46 2.19 -13.43
N VAL A 139 5.69 3.29 -12.72
CA VAL A 139 5.93 3.31 -11.28
C VAL A 139 4.64 3.67 -10.56
N GLU A 140 4.36 2.97 -9.47
CA GLU A 140 3.27 3.31 -8.57
C GLU A 140 3.75 4.36 -7.55
N TYR A 141 3.04 5.48 -7.47
CA TYR A 141 3.39 6.57 -6.57
C TYR A 141 2.55 6.48 -5.30
N LEU A 142 3.21 6.42 -4.15
CA LEU A 142 2.54 6.26 -2.86
C LEU A 142 2.90 7.39 -1.91
N TRP A 143 1.90 7.90 -1.20
CA TRP A 143 2.10 8.66 0.02
C TRP A 143 1.91 7.74 1.21
N ARG A 144 2.93 7.61 2.04
CA ARG A 144 2.94 6.74 3.21
C ARG A 144 3.10 7.59 4.47
N THR A 145 2.11 7.57 5.34
CA THR A 145 2.09 8.42 6.55
C THR A 145 1.51 7.69 7.76
N ASP A 146 1.96 8.06 8.94
CA ASP A 146 1.27 7.79 10.22
C ASP A 146 0.59 9.06 10.78
N ASP A 147 0.96 10.22 10.25
CA ASP A 147 0.39 11.53 10.53
C ASP A 147 -0.88 11.73 9.69
N TYR A 148 -2.03 11.66 10.36
CA TYR A 148 -3.35 11.93 9.80
C TYR A 148 -3.87 13.34 10.16
N GLU A 149 -3.09 14.15 10.88
CA GLU A 149 -3.43 15.55 11.15
C GLU A 149 -3.11 16.43 9.94
N ASN A 150 -2.07 16.07 9.17
CA ASN A 150 -1.64 16.81 7.99
C ASN A 150 -2.23 16.21 6.71
N ILE A 151 -3.06 17.00 6.01
CA ILE A 151 -3.64 16.60 4.73
C ILE A 151 -2.57 16.53 3.64
N ILE A 152 -2.60 15.41 2.92
CA ILE A 152 -1.68 15.10 1.85
C ILE A 152 -1.93 16.06 0.67
N PRO A 153 -0.88 16.62 0.05
CA PRO A 153 -1.04 17.42 -1.17
C PRO A 153 -1.75 16.62 -2.28
N GLN A 154 -2.64 17.29 -3.02
CA GLN A 154 -3.37 16.67 -4.14
C GLN A 154 -2.44 16.51 -5.35
N LEU A 155 -1.65 15.43 -5.35
CA LEU A 155 -0.69 15.11 -6.40
C LEU A 155 -1.32 14.16 -7.43
N GLN A 156 -0.89 14.28 -8.69
CA GLN A 156 -1.37 13.42 -9.77
C GLN A 156 -0.86 11.97 -9.59
N ASN A 157 -1.70 10.98 -9.87
CA ASN A 157 -1.32 9.55 -9.86
C ASN A 157 -0.72 9.05 -8.53
N ILE A 158 -1.05 9.69 -7.39
CA ILE A 158 -0.60 9.25 -6.07
C ILE A 158 -1.73 8.53 -5.33
N SER A 159 -1.39 7.45 -4.63
CA SER A 159 -2.30 6.76 -3.72
C SER A 159 -1.84 6.90 -2.26
N THR A 160 -2.80 7.02 -1.34
CA THR A 160 -2.52 7.20 0.10
C THR A 160 -2.49 5.88 0.85
N CYS A 161 -1.50 5.74 1.73
CA CYS A 161 -1.31 4.63 2.64
C CYS A 161 -1.11 5.17 4.06
N VAL A 162 -2.00 4.85 4.99
CA VAL A 162 -1.98 5.42 6.35
C VAL A 162 -1.89 4.34 7.44
N GLU A 163 -1.02 4.54 8.42
CA GLU A 163 -0.91 3.73 9.63
C GLU A 163 -1.40 4.55 10.83
N VAL A 164 -2.46 4.08 11.48
CA VAL A 164 -3.09 4.76 12.61
C VAL A 164 -2.76 3.97 13.87
N MET A 165 -1.96 4.55 14.76
CA MET A 165 -1.59 3.95 16.04
C MET A 165 -2.37 4.61 17.18
N ASP A 166 -2.93 3.77 18.06
CA ASP A 166 -3.85 4.19 19.12
C ASP A 166 -3.16 4.56 20.44
N THR A 167 -3.34 5.81 20.85
CA THR A 167 -3.36 6.19 22.27
C THR A 167 -4.52 7.13 22.64
N ALA A 168 -5.10 7.86 21.67
CA ALA A 168 -6.32 8.68 21.80
C ALA A 168 -6.77 9.18 20.40
N LEU A 169 -7.53 8.37 19.66
CA LEU A 169 -7.93 8.72 18.29
C LEU A 169 -8.92 9.89 18.26
N ASP A 170 -8.62 10.90 17.44
CA ASP A 170 -9.59 11.92 17.02
C ASP A 170 -10.31 11.42 15.76
N TYR A 171 -11.49 10.85 15.95
CA TYR A 171 -12.30 10.30 14.86
C TYR A 171 -12.74 11.36 13.84
N ALA A 172 -12.91 12.62 14.27
CA ALA A 172 -13.30 13.70 13.36
C ALA A 172 -12.14 14.03 12.42
N ASN A 173 -10.91 14.14 12.95
CA ASN A 173 -9.72 14.35 12.14
C ASN A 173 -9.43 13.16 11.22
N LEU A 174 -9.63 11.91 11.70
CA LEU A 174 -9.47 10.72 10.85
C LEU A 174 -10.47 10.69 9.69
N GLU A 175 -11.76 10.96 9.94
CA GLU A 175 -12.76 11.01 8.87
C GLU A 175 -12.48 12.14 7.88
N HIS A 176 -12.04 13.31 8.38
CA HIS A 176 -11.59 14.40 7.53
C HIS A 176 -10.39 13.99 6.68
N PHE A 177 -9.39 13.35 7.27
CA PHE A 177 -8.22 12.83 6.56
C PHE A 177 -8.60 11.81 5.49
N PHE A 178 -9.45 10.82 5.80
CA PHE A 178 -9.90 9.84 4.81
C PHE A 178 -10.68 10.50 3.68
N SER A 179 -11.47 11.54 3.99
CA SER A 179 -12.26 12.28 3.01
C SER A 179 -11.38 13.09 2.05
N GLU A 180 -10.33 13.71 2.55
CA GLU A 180 -9.43 14.57 1.76
C GLU A 180 -8.27 13.80 1.11
N SER A 181 -7.96 12.60 1.58
CA SER A 181 -6.83 11.81 1.05
C SER A 181 -7.01 11.43 -0.42
N PRO A 182 -5.98 11.61 -1.27
CA PRO A 182 -6.00 11.10 -2.64
C PRO A 182 -5.97 9.57 -2.63
N ASP A 183 -6.82 8.95 -3.46
CA ASP A 183 -6.89 7.51 -3.74
C ASP A 183 -6.43 6.62 -2.56
N LEU A 184 -7.27 6.55 -1.52
CA LEU A 184 -6.96 5.87 -0.26
C LEU A 184 -6.82 4.36 -0.48
N LYS A 185 -5.59 3.89 -0.67
CA LYS A 185 -5.30 2.53 -1.10
C LYS A 185 -5.15 1.54 0.05
N TYR A 186 -4.57 1.97 1.16
CA TYR A 186 -4.32 1.08 2.28
C TYR A 186 -4.42 1.79 3.63
N ILE A 187 -5.13 1.15 4.56
CA ILE A 187 -5.25 1.62 5.94
C ILE A 187 -4.78 0.50 6.87
N ARG A 188 -3.91 0.84 7.81
CA ARG A 188 -3.61 -0.02 8.94
C ARG A 188 -4.04 0.64 10.23
N PHE A 189 -4.87 -0.04 10.99
CA PHE A 189 -5.18 0.32 12.37
C PHE A 189 -4.40 -0.58 13.32
N TYR A 190 -3.64 0.04 14.21
CA TYR A 190 -2.99 -0.63 15.33
C TYR A 190 -3.57 -0.06 16.63
N ALA A 191 -4.64 -0.70 17.12
CA ALA A 191 -5.45 -0.19 18.23
C ALA A 191 -5.36 -1.05 19.49
N PHE A 192 -4.92 -0.45 20.59
CA PHE A 192 -4.86 -1.14 21.88
C PHE A 192 -6.21 -1.13 22.61
N GLY A 193 -7.07 -0.15 22.31
CA GLY A 193 -8.38 0.03 22.90
C GLY A 193 -9.55 -0.31 21.97
N TYR A 194 -10.74 0.03 22.45
CA TYR A 194 -11.96 -0.05 21.65
C TYR A 194 -11.95 0.98 20.53
N MET A 195 -12.23 0.55 19.31
CA MET A 195 -12.45 1.44 18.17
C MET A 195 -13.95 1.57 17.92
N GLU A 196 -14.43 2.80 17.90
CA GLU A 196 -15.78 3.10 17.44
C GLU A 196 -15.90 2.84 15.94
N PRO A 197 -16.98 2.18 15.48
CA PRO A 197 -17.22 2.04 14.05
C PRO A 197 -17.33 3.40 13.36
N PHE A 198 -16.63 3.55 12.24
CA PHE A 198 -16.81 4.72 11.37
C PHE A 198 -18.22 4.74 10.77
N SER A 199 -18.65 5.92 10.33
CA SER A 199 -19.91 6.09 9.60
C SER A 199 -19.96 5.10 8.42
N PRO A 200 -21.08 4.43 8.11
CA PRO A 200 -21.18 3.52 6.97
C PRO A 200 -20.83 4.17 5.61
N ARG A 201 -20.81 5.50 5.54
CA ARG A 201 -20.43 6.29 4.35
C ARG A 201 -18.95 6.70 4.34
N SER A 202 -18.17 6.32 5.35
CA SER A 202 -16.75 6.65 5.45
C SER A 202 -15.98 6.08 4.26
N LYS A 203 -15.04 6.87 3.73
CA LYS A 203 -14.11 6.39 2.69
C LYS A 203 -13.17 5.30 3.21
N SER A 204 -13.03 5.15 4.54
CA SER A 204 -12.24 4.07 5.14
C SER A 204 -12.72 2.68 4.74
N TYR A 205 -14.02 2.50 4.47
CA TYR A 205 -14.57 1.23 4.02
C TYR A 205 -14.39 0.99 2.52
N GLN A 206 -14.04 2.02 1.73
CA GLN A 206 -13.85 1.95 0.29
C GLN A 206 -12.38 1.77 -0.11
N THR A 207 -11.47 1.80 0.86
CA THR A 207 -10.05 1.56 0.61
C THR A 207 -9.81 0.18 0.00
N GLU A 208 -8.80 0.04 -0.86
CA GLU A 208 -8.54 -1.27 -1.48
C GLU A 208 -8.17 -2.34 -0.45
N CYS A 209 -7.44 -1.97 0.61
CA CYS A 209 -7.05 -2.89 1.66
C CYS A 209 -7.07 -2.27 3.05
N VAL A 210 -7.51 -3.05 4.03
CA VAL A 210 -7.47 -2.67 5.45
C VAL A 210 -6.84 -3.77 6.30
N GLU A 211 -5.92 -3.37 7.18
CA GLU A 211 -5.38 -4.25 8.21
C GLU A 211 -5.73 -3.69 9.60
N VAL A 212 -6.43 -4.47 10.41
CA VAL A 212 -6.77 -4.11 11.80
C VAL A 212 -6.04 -5.05 12.74
N VAL A 213 -5.27 -4.48 13.66
CA VAL A 213 -4.59 -5.20 14.74
C VAL A 213 -5.08 -4.64 16.07
N GLN A 214 -5.81 -5.48 16.81
CA GLN A 214 -6.47 -5.16 18.06
C GLN A 214 -6.16 -6.22 19.13
N PRO A 215 -4.99 -6.16 19.78
CA PRO A 215 -4.57 -7.21 20.72
C PRO A 215 -5.49 -7.37 21.93
N ASN A 216 -6.27 -6.36 22.30
CA ASN A 216 -7.12 -6.37 23.51
C ASN A 216 -8.61 -6.12 23.24
N SER A 217 -9.01 -5.84 21.99
CA SER A 217 -10.36 -5.41 21.65
C SER A 217 -11.10 -6.45 20.80
N THR A 218 -12.44 -6.43 20.92
CA THR A 218 -13.33 -7.49 20.43
C THR A 218 -14.19 -7.11 19.22
N ASN A 219 -13.90 -5.99 18.53
CA ASN A 219 -14.81 -5.44 17.52
C ASN A 219 -14.23 -5.45 16.08
N PRO A 220 -14.63 -6.40 15.22
CA PRO A 220 -14.22 -6.44 13.82
C PRO A 220 -15.09 -5.52 12.95
N PHE A 221 -15.20 -4.22 13.32
CA PHE A 221 -16.14 -3.26 12.70
C PHE A 221 -16.05 -3.22 11.15
N VAL A 222 -14.87 -3.50 10.62
CA VAL A 222 -14.60 -3.60 9.18
C VAL A 222 -15.52 -4.60 8.46
N LEU A 223 -15.86 -5.74 9.07
CA LEU A 223 -16.66 -6.80 8.42
C LEU A 223 -18.07 -6.32 8.01
N ARG A 224 -18.58 -5.27 8.66
CA ARG A 224 -19.94 -4.77 8.42
C ARG A 224 -20.05 -3.88 7.19
N HIS A 225 -19.05 -3.05 6.91
CA HIS A 225 -19.21 -2.01 5.89
C HIS A 225 -18.12 -2.00 4.82
N PHE A 226 -17.05 -2.77 4.98
CA PHE A 226 -15.95 -2.79 4.01
C PHE A 226 -16.41 -3.19 2.60
N GLN A 227 -15.83 -2.55 1.58
CA GLN A 227 -16.16 -2.72 0.17
C GLN A 227 -14.90 -2.84 -0.71
N GLY A 228 -13.72 -2.89 -0.08
CA GLY A 228 -12.44 -3.04 -0.76
C GLY A 228 -12.17 -4.48 -1.22
N LYS A 229 -10.91 -4.72 -1.60
CA LYS A 229 -10.44 -6.00 -2.13
C LYS A 229 -9.96 -6.94 -1.03
N GLN A 230 -9.22 -6.42 -0.04
CA GLN A 230 -8.54 -7.26 0.95
C GLN A 230 -8.72 -6.74 2.38
N ALA A 231 -9.02 -7.64 3.31
CA ALA A 231 -9.12 -7.31 4.73
C ALA A 231 -8.32 -8.30 5.59
N ILE A 232 -7.50 -7.79 6.50
CA ILE A 232 -6.73 -8.59 7.46
C ILE A 232 -7.08 -8.13 8.88
N LEU A 233 -7.67 -9.02 9.67
CA LEU A 233 -8.09 -8.72 11.04
C LEU A 233 -7.34 -9.61 12.02
N ARG A 234 -6.72 -9.00 13.04
CA ARG A 234 -6.08 -9.72 14.15
C ARG A 234 -6.55 -9.12 15.47
N CYS A 235 -7.55 -9.75 16.08
CA CYS A 235 -8.20 -9.23 17.28
C CYS A 235 -8.09 -10.24 18.44
N SER A 236 -8.26 -9.79 19.69
CA SER A 236 -8.29 -10.70 20.86
C SER A 236 -9.39 -11.73 20.70
N GLU A 237 -10.60 -11.23 20.49
CA GLU A 237 -11.84 -11.96 20.25
C GLU A 237 -12.71 -11.18 19.24
N TYR A 238 -13.78 -11.80 18.78
CA TYR A 238 -14.86 -11.19 17.98
C TYR A 238 -15.98 -12.21 17.90
N GLU A 239 -17.22 -11.88 17.55
CA GLU A 239 -18.28 -12.89 17.50
C GLU A 239 -18.21 -13.75 16.23
N THR A 240 -18.63 -15.01 16.32
CA THR A 240 -18.74 -15.86 15.12
C THR A 240 -19.86 -15.39 14.20
N SER A 241 -20.86 -14.69 14.75
CA SER A 241 -21.94 -14.01 14.02
C SER A 241 -21.38 -13.05 12.97
N ASP A 242 -20.39 -12.22 13.30
CA ASP A 242 -19.78 -11.26 12.37
C ASP A 242 -19.16 -11.96 11.13
N LEU A 243 -18.53 -13.14 11.32
CA LEU A 243 -18.00 -13.94 10.20
C LEU A 243 -19.12 -14.55 9.36
N THR A 244 -20.14 -15.11 10.00
CA THR A 244 -21.26 -15.74 9.28
C THR A 244 -22.08 -14.71 8.50
N GLU A 245 -22.29 -13.52 9.08
CA GLU A 245 -22.95 -12.40 8.42
C GLU A 245 -22.15 -11.92 7.21
N PHE A 246 -20.83 -11.78 7.35
CA PHE A 246 -19.94 -11.45 6.24
C PHE A 246 -20.12 -12.44 5.08
N VAL A 247 -20.04 -13.75 5.35
CA VAL A 247 -20.17 -14.78 4.31
C VAL A 247 -21.56 -14.76 3.68
N ASN A 248 -22.61 -14.63 4.47
CA ASN A 248 -23.99 -14.63 3.97
C ASN A 248 -24.28 -13.40 3.09
N ARG A 249 -23.76 -12.23 3.44
CA ARG A 249 -23.84 -11.02 2.59
C ARG A 249 -23.04 -11.13 1.31
N TRP A 250 -21.87 -11.78 1.37
CA TRP A 250 -21.11 -12.07 0.15
C TRP A 250 -21.87 -13.06 -0.75
N LYS A 251 -22.55 -14.06 -0.17
CA LYS A 251 -23.37 -15.04 -0.91
C LYS A 251 -24.60 -14.42 -1.56
N SER A 252 -25.26 -13.47 -0.90
CA SER A 252 -26.42 -12.78 -1.49
C SER A 252 -26.06 -11.87 -2.66
N GLY A 253 -24.78 -11.56 -2.85
CA GLY A 253 -24.30 -10.68 -3.92
C GLY A 253 -24.67 -9.21 -3.72
N GLU A 254 -25.27 -8.84 -2.59
CA GLU A 254 -25.67 -7.47 -2.27
C GLU A 254 -24.45 -6.53 -2.10
N PHE A 255 -23.29 -7.09 -1.75
CA PHE A 255 -22.05 -6.36 -1.48
C PHE A 255 -20.84 -7.15 -2.02
N PHE A 256 -19.66 -6.52 -2.07
CA PHE A 256 -18.36 -7.21 -2.30
C PHE A 256 -18.07 -7.73 -3.73
N GLN A 257 -18.42 -6.97 -4.77
CA GLN A 257 -18.07 -7.34 -6.16
C GLN A 257 -16.55 -7.35 -6.41
N THR A 258 -15.82 -6.46 -5.76
CA THR A 258 -14.36 -6.27 -5.89
C THR A 258 -13.56 -7.09 -4.89
N PHE A 259 -14.22 -7.79 -3.98
CA PHE A 259 -13.57 -8.43 -2.85
C PHE A 259 -12.85 -9.72 -3.23
N GLU A 260 -11.63 -9.87 -2.74
CA GLU A 260 -10.75 -11.00 -3.07
C GLU A 260 -10.42 -11.83 -1.83
N HIS A 261 -10.07 -11.21 -0.70
CA HIS A 261 -9.47 -11.94 0.41
C HIS A 261 -9.82 -11.39 1.80
N LEU A 262 -10.14 -12.31 2.71
CA LEU A 262 -10.19 -12.04 4.15
C LEU A 262 -9.38 -13.04 4.94
N SER A 263 -8.66 -12.52 5.91
CA SER A 263 -7.96 -13.30 6.93
C SER A 263 -8.26 -12.73 8.30
N CYS A 264 -9.02 -13.45 9.12
CA CYS A 264 -9.26 -13.12 10.51
C CYS A 264 -8.49 -14.06 11.42
N LYS A 265 -7.79 -13.53 12.41
CA LYS A 265 -7.12 -14.32 13.45
C LYS A 265 -7.58 -13.85 14.83
N ARG A 266 -8.04 -14.77 15.66
CA ARG A 266 -8.23 -14.57 17.09
C ARG A 266 -6.92 -14.84 17.86
N TYR A 267 -6.70 -14.14 18.96
CA TYR A 267 -5.58 -14.44 19.86
C TYR A 267 -5.97 -15.41 20.97
N SER A 268 -7.16 -15.26 21.55
CA SER A 268 -7.55 -15.98 22.76
C SER A 268 -8.05 -17.41 22.48
N THR A 269 -9.11 -17.53 21.68
CA THR A 269 -9.91 -18.76 21.56
C THR A 269 -9.99 -19.28 20.12
N ASP A 270 -10.12 -20.60 19.99
CA ASP A 270 -10.34 -21.26 18.71
C ASP A 270 -11.74 -20.94 18.18
N LEU A 271 -11.89 -20.98 16.87
CA LEU A 271 -13.16 -20.79 16.19
C LEU A 271 -13.94 -22.11 16.18
N PRO A 272 -15.25 -22.12 16.50
CA PRO A 272 -16.06 -23.31 16.42
C PRO A 272 -16.35 -23.63 14.94
N GLN A 273 -15.42 -24.34 14.31
CA GLN A 273 -15.42 -24.63 12.88
C GLN A 273 -16.75 -25.20 12.39
N ASN A 274 -17.23 -26.26 13.03
CA ASN A 274 -18.46 -26.94 12.60
C ASN A 274 -19.69 -26.04 12.68
N GLU A 275 -19.78 -25.21 13.73
CA GLU A 275 -20.89 -24.26 13.89
C GLU A 275 -20.90 -23.22 12.77
N ILE A 276 -19.74 -22.61 12.49
CA ILE A 276 -19.63 -21.60 11.44
C ILE A 276 -19.92 -22.20 10.07
N LEU A 277 -19.33 -23.36 9.74
CA LEU A 277 -19.53 -24.02 8.44
C LEU A 277 -20.99 -24.45 8.23
N ASN A 278 -21.66 -24.92 9.29
CA ASN A 278 -23.08 -25.27 9.22
C ASN A 278 -23.95 -24.03 8.98
N VAL A 279 -23.70 -22.92 9.67
CA VAL A 279 -24.49 -21.68 9.53
C VAL A 279 -24.34 -21.07 8.14
N ILE A 280 -23.13 -21.06 7.56
CA ILE A 280 -22.91 -20.51 6.22
C ILE A 280 -23.37 -21.47 5.10
N GLY A 281 -23.76 -22.70 5.44
CA GLY A 281 -24.13 -23.74 4.48
C GLY A 281 -22.97 -24.09 3.56
N ALA A 282 -21.78 -24.30 4.13
CA ALA A 282 -20.59 -24.64 3.36
C ALA A 282 -20.77 -25.98 2.62
N LYS A 283 -20.35 -26.00 1.36
CA LYS A 283 -20.20 -27.23 0.57
C LYS A 283 -18.82 -27.83 0.81
N HIS A 284 -18.71 -29.13 0.59
CA HIS A 284 -17.50 -29.90 0.83
C HIS A 284 -17.01 -30.56 -0.45
N ILE A 285 -15.71 -30.45 -0.70
CA ILE A 285 -14.99 -31.20 -1.71
C ILE A 285 -14.66 -32.56 -1.10
N ASP A 286 -14.88 -33.64 -1.85
CA ASP A 286 -14.53 -35.00 -1.44
C ASP A 286 -13.12 -35.08 -0.84
N ASP A 287 -12.98 -35.72 0.32
CA ASP A 287 -11.71 -35.82 1.06
C ASP A 287 -10.60 -36.52 0.26
N THR A 288 -10.97 -37.33 -0.73
CA THR A 288 -10.03 -38.02 -1.63
C THR A 288 -9.43 -37.11 -2.70
N LYS A 289 -10.01 -35.92 -2.90
CA LYS A 289 -9.59 -34.96 -3.92
C LYS A 289 -8.70 -33.86 -3.36
N THR A 290 -7.92 -33.24 -4.24
CA THR A 290 -7.03 -32.12 -3.89
C THR A 290 -7.61 -30.80 -4.38
N PRO A 291 -8.04 -29.91 -3.47
CA PRO A 291 -8.50 -28.57 -3.84
C PRO A 291 -7.33 -27.69 -4.33
N PRO A 292 -7.60 -26.69 -5.19
CA PRO A 292 -6.57 -25.74 -5.62
C PRO A 292 -6.07 -24.86 -4.46
N THR A 293 -4.81 -24.42 -4.56
CA THR A 293 -4.21 -23.49 -3.57
C THR A 293 -4.61 -22.05 -3.86
N TYR A 294 -5.31 -21.41 -2.92
CA TYR A 294 -5.68 -20.01 -3.02
C TYR A 294 -4.56 -19.08 -2.57
N THR A 295 -4.25 -18.07 -3.38
CA THR A 295 -3.33 -16.97 -3.03
C THR A 295 -3.54 -15.81 -4.00
N VAL A 296 -3.40 -14.57 -3.51
CA VAL A 296 -3.50 -13.34 -4.33
C VAL A 296 -2.38 -12.37 -3.94
N PRO A 297 -1.94 -11.46 -4.83
CA PRO A 297 -0.96 -10.42 -4.47
C PRO A 297 -1.48 -9.59 -3.28
N LYS A 298 -0.66 -9.33 -2.25
CA LYS A 298 -1.08 -8.41 -1.19
C LYS A 298 -1.15 -6.99 -1.72
N ILE A 299 -2.19 -6.28 -1.33
CA ILE A 299 -2.28 -4.85 -1.57
C ILE A 299 -1.50 -4.17 -0.46
N ASN A 300 -0.34 -3.62 -0.83
CA ASN A 300 0.55 -2.79 -0.04
C ASN A 300 0.67 -3.16 1.45
N SER A 301 1.73 -3.89 1.82
CA SER A 301 2.05 -4.18 3.21
C SER A 301 3.01 -3.15 3.81
N TRP A 302 2.73 -2.67 5.04
CA TRP A 302 3.69 -1.83 5.79
C TRP A 302 5.06 -2.50 5.96
N THR A 303 5.13 -3.84 5.99
CA THR A 303 6.35 -4.59 6.30
C THR A 303 7.04 -5.16 5.07
N LYS A 304 6.30 -5.76 4.12
CA LYS A 304 6.83 -6.36 2.89
C LYS A 304 5.82 -6.30 1.75
N PRO A 305 5.90 -5.31 0.85
CA PRO A 305 4.90 -5.07 -0.20
C PRO A 305 4.70 -6.24 -1.16
N ASP A 306 5.67 -7.15 -1.27
CA ASP A 306 5.74 -8.11 -2.37
C ASP A 306 5.63 -9.58 -1.94
N THR A 307 4.67 -9.83 -1.07
CA THR A 307 4.28 -11.21 -0.76
C THR A 307 2.85 -11.41 -1.19
N ASN A 308 2.55 -12.55 -1.81
CA ASN A 308 1.16 -12.95 -1.90
C ASN A 308 0.59 -13.14 -0.49
N THR A 309 -0.73 -13.13 -0.39
CA THR A 309 -1.44 -13.59 0.80
C THR A 309 -0.96 -14.98 1.16
N VAL A 310 -0.97 -15.30 2.47
CA VAL A 310 -0.47 -16.61 2.92
C VAL A 310 -1.31 -17.69 2.23
N PRO A 311 -0.70 -18.53 1.38
CA PRO A 311 -1.45 -19.47 0.58
C PRO A 311 -2.22 -20.43 1.49
N PHE A 312 -3.38 -20.86 1.03
CA PHE A 312 -4.15 -21.89 1.73
C PHE A 312 -4.92 -22.79 0.79
N ILE A 313 -5.16 -24.02 1.25
CA ILE A 313 -5.99 -25.01 0.60
C ILE A 313 -7.21 -25.20 1.50
N SER A 314 -8.40 -25.36 0.90
CA SER A 314 -9.60 -25.68 1.66
C SER A 314 -10.49 -26.65 0.91
N HIS A 315 -10.95 -27.67 1.62
CA HIS A 315 -12.00 -28.58 1.17
C HIS A 315 -13.39 -27.98 1.31
N THR A 316 -13.54 -26.87 2.04
CA THR A 316 -14.83 -26.21 2.24
C THR A 316 -14.95 -24.93 1.41
N TYR A 317 -16.09 -24.75 0.76
CA TYR A 317 -16.36 -23.59 -0.09
C TYR A 317 -17.83 -23.16 -0.02
N VAL A 318 -18.10 -21.94 -0.45
CA VAL A 318 -19.46 -21.39 -0.58
C VAL A 318 -19.67 -20.87 -1.99
N VAL A 319 -20.93 -20.78 -2.40
CA VAL A 319 -21.34 -20.35 -3.73
C VAL A 319 -22.22 -19.12 -3.59
N ARG A 320 -21.93 -18.08 -4.37
CA ARG A 320 -22.73 -16.86 -4.44
C ARG A 320 -23.97 -17.09 -5.29
N GLU A 321 -25.12 -16.62 -4.81
CA GLU A 321 -26.44 -16.89 -5.40
C GLU A 321 -26.67 -16.14 -6.71
N THR A 322 -26.09 -14.95 -6.85
CA THR A 322 -26.33 -14.05 -8.00
C THR A 322 -25.63 -14.49 -9.29
N ASP A 323 -24.44 -15.08 -9.18
CA ASP A 323 -23.55 -15.37 -10.30
C ASP A 323 -22.92 -16.77 -10.25
N ASN A 324 -23.29 -17.58 -9.26
CA ASN A 324 -22.76 -18.93 -9.02
C ASN A 324 -21.24 -18.98 -8.82
N HIS A 325 -20.59 -17.87 -8.43
CA HIS A 325 -19.15 -17.84 -8.21
C HIS A 325 -18.77 -18.43 -6.84
N VAL A 326 -17.53 -18.92 -6.75
CA VAL A 326 -17.04 -19.65 -5.58
C VAL A 326 -16.08 -18.83 -4.74
N ALA A 327 -16.21 -18.99 -3.42
CA ALA A 327 -15.15 -18.67 -2.49
C ALA A 327 -14.80 -19.88 -1.60
N SER A 328 -13.50 -20.12 -1.42
CA SER A 328 -13.00 -21.09 -0.44
C SER A 328 -13.01 -20.49 0.95
N VAL A 329 -13.44 -21.29 1.93
CA VAL A 329 -13.48 -20.91 3.35
C VAL A 329 -12.62 -21.89 4.12
N LEU A 330 -11.61 -21.41 4.85
CA LEU A 330 -10.78 -22.25 5.72
C LEU A 330 -10.94 -21.77 7.16
N ILE A 331 -11.28 -22.68 8.06
CA ILE A 331 -11.27 -22.45 9.50
C ILE A 331 -10.30 -23.44 10.11
N ARG A 332 -9.25 -22.93 10.76
CA ARG A 332 -8.26 -23.76 11.45
C ARG A 332 -7.85 -23.08 12.74
N GLU A 333 -8.10 -23.75 13.85
CA GLU A 333 -7.83 -23.24 15.20
C GLU A 333 -8.41 -21.83 15.35
N LYS A 334 -7.55 -20.81 15.47
CA LYS A 334 -7.92 -19.40 15.68
C LYS A 334 -8.04 -18.59 14.40
N THR A 335 -7.89 -19.22 13.23
CA THR A 335 -7.80 -18.52 11.94
C THR A 335 -8.99 -18.85 11.05
N PHE A 336 -9.63 -17.80 10.53
CA PHE A 336 -10.60 -17.86 9.45
C PHE A 336 -9.97 -17.24 8.19
N ARG A 337 -10.05 -17.93 7.05
CA ARG A 337 -9.68 -17.38 5.74
C ARG A 337 -10.79 -17.55 4.74
N PHE A 338 -10.93 -16.54 3.89
CA PHE A 338 -11.87 -16.50 2.79
C PHE A 338 -11.13 -16.06 1.54
N GLY A 339 -11.34 -16.78 0.44
CA GLY A 339 -10.67 -16.51 -0.84
C GLY A 339 -11.63 -16.65 -2.01
N TYR A 340 -11.86 -15.55 -2.72
CA TYR A 340 -12.75 -15.49 -3.87
C TYR A 340 -12.02 -15.88 -5.16
N TRP A 341 -12.52 -16.88 -5.88
CA TRP A 341 -11.85 -17.41 -7.08
C TRP A 341 -12.18 -16.66 -8.37
N ASN A 342 -13.19 -15.79 -8.37
CA ASN A 342 -13.72 -15.18 -9.59
C ASN A 342 -14.03 -16.20 -10.70
N MET A 343 -14.61 -17.33 -10.32
CA MET A 343 -14.98 -18.44 -11.20
C MET A 343 -16.28 -19.06 -10.73
N THR A 344 -17.08 -19.60 -11.67
CA THR A 344 -18.32 -20.32 -11.35
C THR A 344 -18.02 -21.65 -10.65
N GLU A 345 -19.00 -22.20 -9.93
CA GLU A 345 -18.85 -23.49 -9.24
C GLU A 345 -18.41 -24.61 -10.18
N LYS A 346 -18.94 -24.64 -11.40
CA LYS A 346 -18.56 -25.65 -12.39
C LYS A 346 -17.10 -25.53 -12.82
N GLU A 347 -16.59 -24.31 -12.96
CA GLU A 347 -15.19 -24.08 -13.35
C GLU A 347 -14.25 -24.37 -12.20
N PHE A 348 -14.60 -23.93 -10.98
CA PHE A 348 -13.85 -24.23 -9.77
C PHE A 348 -13.70 -25.74 -9.54
N LEU A 349 -14.80 -26.51 -9.66
CA LEU A 349 -14.76 -27.97 -9.47
C LEU A 349 -13.97 -28.72 -10.55
N ARG A 350 -13.66 -28.10 -11.69
CA ARG A 350 -12.74 -28.68 -12.70
C ARG A 350 -11.27 -28.54 -12.32
N MET A 351 -10.95 -27.63 -11.41
CA MET A 351 -9.59 -27.44 -10.89
C MET A 351 -9.25 -28.42 -9.75
N VAL A 352 -10.26 -29.14 -9.24
CA VAL A 352 -10.09 -30.11 -8.17
C VAL A 352 -9.60 -31.42 -8.78
N GLU A 353 -8.43 -31.89 -8.34
CA GLU A 353 -7.75 -33.10 -8.84
C GLU A 353 -8.16 -34.37 -8.10
#